data_AF-A0AAJ0GX81-F1
#
_entry.id   AF-A0AAJ0GX81-F1
#
_cell.length_a   1.000
_cell.length_b   1.000
_cell.length_c   1.000
_cell.angle_alpha   90.00
_cell.angle_beta   90.00
_cell.angle_gamma   90.00
#
_symmetry.space_group_name_H-M   'P 1'
#
loop_
_entity.id
_entity.type
_entity.pdbx_description
1 polymer ?
#
loop_
_entity_poly.entity_id
_entity_poly.type
_entity_poly.pdbx_seq_one_letter_code
_entity_poly.pdbx_strand_id
1 'polypeptide(L)'
;MADEEDAQFEELLHEFALEYRRRTRSLEAHMDAAKRKLESEMGGLREAMNVRHMPVSSRLKDEAKALRTLRRRQEDRKQLRSLREMVEARGFETWEQYCREWGMADKVHESEPFESVEQMFAAMHDLAGIRVSIYFPTDVQKVVDFLREHFRIVEGPSQKGGLARDLQKVRRLVERQRQIDSAAAEEEAPGAQEAQAGPVPGPGLDLTFSGYRATHVVICHKSLDFDQHARGEDVVNIEVQIGSIIMHAWSDIEHDILYKPSATGEPSADVVRMLDLINGIVMTGEVALQQLASVAAAETARQAEDRRKTAVDWPYMLPWFDKYFADRNIFVPPRKNQWMTPQYLFQVLRATDEHTYGRVEELLDSMGAKPEEHLSVLLLQHIGRDTFPFQDLPSSGLPLQYATTWNARYWATCLVNTFNLASFMNSFPSMYWTITQRWNDEENKQVYPYRPTFAEFLDILHPTKPQRKIDREPWMILFCKRILSTTCKALVSSYSSALSFS
;
A
#
# COMPACT_ATOMS: atom_id res chain seq x y z
N MET A 1 -12.57 -43.80 21.11
CA MET A 1 -11.93 -43.09 19.98
C MET A 1 -12.67 -41.78 19.71
N ALA A 2 -13.89 -41.78 19.16
CA ALA A 2 -14.64 -40.54 18.90
C ALA A 2 -14.95 -39.71 20.16
N ASP A 3 -15.45 -40.34 21.24
CA ASP A 3 -15.74 -39.64 22.51
C ASP A 3 -14.49 -39.09 23.22
N GLU A 4 -13.32 -39.68 22.96
CA GLU A 4 -12.04 -39.27 23.56
C GLU A 4 -11.41 -38.11 22.79
N GLU A 5 -11.51 -38.12 21.46
CA GLU A 5 -11.13 -36.99 20.60
C GLU A 5 -11.99 -35.76 20.88
N ASP A 6 -13.30 -35.94 21.08
CA ASP A 6 -14.20 -34.84 21.42
C ASP A 6 -13.93 -34.26 22.80
N ALA A 7 -13.58 -35.11 23.79
CA ALA A 7 -13.18 -34.64 25.12
C ALA A 7 -11.86 -33.84 25.06
N GLN A 8 -10.86 -34.31 24.32
CA GLN A 8 -9.59 -33.60 24.12
C GLN A 8 -9.79 -32.25 23.43
N PHE A 9 -10.68 -32.19 22.43
CA PHE A 9 -10.99 -30.94 21.74
C PHE A 9 -11.69 -29.92 22.64
N GLU A 10 -12.61 -30.35 23.52
CA GLU A 10 -13.23 -29.46 24.49
C GLU A 10 -12.23 -28.89 25.51
N GLU A 11 -11.25 -29.69 25.93
CA GLU A 11 -10.16 -29.23 26.79
C GLU A 11 -9.31 -28.17 26.09
N LEU A 12 -8.89 -28.43 24.84
CA LEU A 12 -8.17 -27.45 24.03
C LEU A 12 -8.98 -26.16 23.79
N LEU A 13 -10.30 -26.26 23.59
CA LEU A 13 -11.16 -25.08 23.46
C LEU A 13 -11.20 -24.24 24.74
N HIS A 14 -11.21 -24.88 25.90
CA HIS A 14 -11.17 -24.18 27.18
C HIS A 14 -9.82 -23.49 27.41
N GLU A 15 -8.72 -24.16 27.11
CA GLU A 15 -7.38 -23.57 27.16
C GLU A 15 -7.22 -22.41 26.17
N PHE A 16 -7.72 -22.58 24.94
CA PHE A 16 -7.77 -21.51 23.94
C PHE A 16 -8.52 -20.29 24.46
N ALA A 17 -9.68 -20.45 25.12
CA ALA A 17 -10.44 -19.33 25.65
C ALA A 17 -9.66 -18.56 26.73
N LEU A 18 -8.96 -19.26 27.62
CA LEU A 18 -8.11 -18.63 28.64
C LEU A 18 -6.96 -17.85 28.01
N GLU A 19 -6.30 -18.44 27.02
CA GLU A 19 -5.17 -17.83 26.33
C GLU A 19 -5.62 -16.66 25.45
N TYR A 20 -6.79 -16.77 24.80
CA TYR A 20 -7.39 -15.69 24.01
C TYR A 20 -7.57 -14.42 24.85
N ARG A 21 -8.14 -14.55 26.06
CA ARG A 21 -8.33 -13.42 26.99
C ARG A 21 -7.01 -12.79 27.42
N ARG A 22 -5.95 -13.59 27.56
CA ARG A 22 -4.60 -13.08 27.89
C ARG A 22 -4.02 -12.29 26.72
N ARG A 23 -4.15 -12.82 25.49
CA ARG A 23 -3.60 -12.22 24.27
C ARG A 23 -4.43 -11.06 23.72
N THR A 24 -5.70 -10.90 24.11
CA THR A 24 -6.61 -9.83 23.66
C THR A 24 -5.94 -8.44 23.62
N ARG A 25 -5.27 -8.03 24.71
CA ARG A 25 -4.64 -6.70 24.78
C ARG A 25 -3.52 -6.54 23.76
N SER A 26 -2.73 -7.60 23.55
CA SER A 26 -1.66 -7.56 22.55
C SER A 26 -2.24 -7.56 21.13
N LEU A 27 -3.27 -8.36 20.86
CA LEU A 27 -3.98 -8.34 19.57
C LEU A 27 -4.51 -6.94 19.24
N GLU A 28 -5.15 -6.27 20.21
CA GLU A 28 -5.62 -4.89 20.06
C GLU A 28 -4.48 -3.91 19.81
N ALA A 29 -3.40 -3.99 20.59
CA ALA A 29 -2.24 -3.11 20.43
C ALA A 29 -1.60 -3.23 19.04
N HIS A 30 -1.45 -4.45 18.53
CA HIS A 30 -0.91 -4.73 17.20
C HIS A 30 -1.81 -4.17 16.09
N MET A 31 -3.13 -4.35 16.24
CA MET A 31 -4.12 -3.88 15.28
C MET A 31 -4.18 -2.35 15.25
N ASP A 32 -4.15 -1.69 16.41
CA ASP A 32 -4.11 -0.24 16.54
C ASP A 32 -2.81 0.36 16.01
N ALA A 33 -1.67 -0.29 16.24
CA ALA A 33 -0.39 0.14 15.70
C ALA A 33 -0.38 0.06 14.16
N ALA A 34 -0.88 -1.04 13.59
CA ALA A 34 -0.99 -1.20 12.14
C ALA A 34 -1.96 -0.16 11.54
N LYS A 35 -3.12 0.06 12.17
CA LYS A 35 -4.09 1.09 11.79
C LYS A 35 -3.45 2.50 11.80
N ARG A 36 -2.78 2.88 12.89
CA ARG A 36 -2.07 4.17 12.98
C ARG A 36 -1.05 4.34 11.87
N LYS A 37 -0.33 3.27 11.49
CA LYS A 37 0.64 3.34 10.41
C LYS A 37 -0.04 3.53 9.04
N LEU A 38 -1.17 2.88 8.79
CA LEU A 38 -1.95 3.04 7.56
C LEU A 38 -2.55 4.45 7.43
N GLU A 39 -3.04 5.02 8.54
CA GLU A 39 -3.70 6.34 8.59
C GLU A 39 -2.74 7.51 8.84
N SER A 40 -1.44 7.26 9.01
CA SER A 40 -0.49 8.30 9.41
C SER A 40 -0.47 9.47 8.43
N GLU A 41 -0.59 10.69 8.95
CA GLU A 41 -0.47 11.93 8.18
C GLU A 41 0.92 12.07 7.54
N MET A 42 1.93 11.41 8.10
CA MET A 42 3.29 11.34 7.55
C MET A 42 3.63 9.91 7.15
N GLY A 43 3.55 9.63 5.84
CA GLY A 43 3.93 8.32 5.31
C GLY A 43 2.94 7.19 5.60
N GLY A 44 1.65 7.52 5.76
CA GLY A 44 0.52 6.58 5.65
C GLY A 44 0.06 6.42 4.20
N LEU A 45 -1.01 5.65 3.96
CA LEU A 45 -1.48 5.28 2.61
C LEU A 45 -1.78 6.49 1.71
N ARG A 46 -2.43 7.51 2.26
CA ARG A 46 -2.80 8.73 1.51
C ARG A 46 -1.56 9.50 1.04
N GLU A 47 -0.57 9.67 1.90
CA GLU A 47 0.63 10.47 1.61
C GLU A 47 1.68 9.68 0.84
N ALA A 48 1.94 8.43 1.22
CA ALA A 48 2.99 7.62 0.62
C ALA A 48 2.60 7.06 -0.76
N MET A 49 1.33 6.73 -0.95
CA MET A 49 0.87 6.01 -2.15
C MET A 49 -0.24 6.73 -2.93
N ASN A 50 -0.64 7.94 -2.50
CA ASN A 50 -1.76 8.67 -3.08
C ASN A 50 -3.04 7.81 -3.18
N VAL A 51 -3.31 7.01 -2.15
CA VAL A 51 -4.52 6.17 -2.08
C VAL A 51 -5.59 6.91 -1.29
N ARG A 52 -6.73 7.16 -1.92
CA ARG A 52 -7.92 7.66 -1.19
C ARG A 52 -8.61 6.47 -0.53
N HIS A 53 -8.82 6.58 0.78
CA HIS A 53 -9.51 5.56 1.56
C HIS A 53 -10.40 6.22 2.63
N MET A 54 -11.45 5.52 3.04
CA MET A 54 -12.18 5.85 4.26
C MET A 54 -11.32 5.57 5.50
N PRO A 55 -11.66 6.13 6.68
CA PRO A 55 -11.02 5.75 7.92
C PRO A 55 -10.93 4.22 8.04
N VAL A 56 -9.72 3.74 8.29
CA VAL A 56 -9.41 2.33 8.38
C VAL A 56 -10.16 1.76 9.58
N SER A 57 -10.97 0.74 9.34
CA SER A 57 -11.67 0.05 10.43
C SER A 57 -10.83 -1.12 10.91
N SER A 58 -10.86 -1.35 12.21
CA SER A 58 -10.21 -2.46 12.87
C SER A 58 -11.26 -3.21 13.68
N ARG A 59 -11.14 -4.54 13.73
CA ARG A 59 -12.10 -5.40 14.42
C ARG A 59 -11.36 -6.58 15.03
N LEU A 60 -11.44 -6.67 16.34
CA LEU A 60 -11.10 -7.89 17.05
C LEU A 60 -12.28 -8.86 17.00
N LYS A 61 -12.00 -10.14 16.75
CA LYS A 61 -13.02 -11.18 16.79
C LYS A 61 -13.49 -11.38 18.23
N ASP A 62 -14.80 -11.54 18.41
CA ASP A 62 -15.36 -11.86 19.73
C ASP A 62 -15.00 -13.30 20.14
N GLU A 63 -14.74 -13.54 21.42
CA GLU A 63 -14.34 -14.86 21.95
C GLU A 63 -15.37 -15.94 21.60
N ALA A 64 -16.66 -15.68 21.80
CA ALA A 64 -17.71 -16.66 21.49
C ALA A 64 -17.79 -16.95 19.99
N LYS A 65 -17.49 -15.95 19.14
CA LYS A 65 -17.38 -16.15 17.68
C LYS A 65 -16.12 -16.92 17.28
N ALA A 66 -14.99 -16.71 17.96
CA ALA A 66 -13.77 -17.47 17.76
C ALA A 66 -13.99 -18.95 18.11
N LEU A 67 -14.55 -19.24 19.28
CA LEU A 67 -14.91 -20.61 19.70
C LEU A 67 -15.88 -21.28 18.72
N ARG A 68 -16.90 -20.56 18.25
CA ARG A 68 -17.83 -21.08 17.22
C ARG A 68 -17.13 -21.39 15.90
N THR A 69 -16.14 -20.57 15.51
CA THR A 69 -15.34 -20.79 14.31
C THR A 69 -14.49 -22.05 14.46
N LEU A 70 -13.86 -22.27 15.62
CA LEU A 70 -13.06 -23.45 15.89
C LEU A 70 -13.90 -24.73 15.90
N ARG A 71 -15.08 -24.70 16.55
CA ARG A 71 -16.03 -25.83 16.52
C ARG A 71 -16.43 -26.19 15.09
N ARG A 72 -16.78 -25.19 14.29
CA ARG A 72 -17.09 -25.39 12.86
C ARG A 72 -15.90 -26.03 12.14
N ARG A 73 -14.69 -25.48 12.29
CA ARG A 73 -13.48 -26.01 11.64
C ARG A 73 -13.13 -27.43 12.09
N GLN A 74 -13.37 -27.79 13.34
CA GLN A 74 -13.17 -29.15 13.83
C GLN A 74 -14.14 -30.12 13.15
N GLU A 75 -15.41 -29.73 12.99
CA GLU A 75 -16.38 -30.52 12.23
C GLU A 75 -15.97 -30.65 10.75
N ASP A 76 -15.46 -29.56 10.16
CA ASP A 76 -14.94 -29.56 8.80
C ASP A 76 -13.77 -30.55 8.63
N ARG A 77 -12.85 -30.61 9.61
CA ARG A 77 -11.72 -31.57 9.66
C ARG A 77 -12.22 -33.02 9.71
N LYS A 78 -13.23 -33.32 10.53
CA LYS A 78 -13.85 -34.66 10.60
C LYS A 78 -14.46 -35.07 9.26
N GLN A 79 -15.15 -34.14 8.57
CA GLN A 79 -15.73 -34.39 7.25
C GLN A 79 -14.65 -34.64 6.20
N LEU A 80 -13.54 -33.91 6.24
CA LEU A 80 -12.38 -34.14 5.39
C LEU A 80 -11.73 -35.50 5.66
N ARG A 81 -11.62 -35.92 6.93
CA ARG A 81 -11.10 -37.25 7.30
C ARG A 81 -11.95 -38.37 6.70
N SER A 82 -13.28 -38.29 6.86
CA SER A 82 -14.20 -39.27 6.27
C SER A 82 -14.07 -39.32 4.74
N LEU A 83 -13.91 -38.16 4.07
CA LEU A 83 -13.69 -38.12 2.63
C LEU A 83 -12.36 -38.76 2.24
N ARG A 84 -11.30 -38.47 2.98
CA ARG A 84 -9.98 -39.08 2.78
C ARG A 84 -10.04 -40.60 2.88
N GLU A 85 -10.67 -41.13 3.93
CA GLU A 85 -10.85 -42.57 4.12
C GLU A 85 -11.63 -43.20 2.96
N MET A 86 -12.69 -42.55 2.47
CA MET A 86 -13.47 -43.03 1.32
C MET A 86 -12.66 -43.04 0.01
N VAL A 87 -11.81 -42.03 -0.21
CA VAL A 87 -10.95 -41.94 -1.41
C VAL A 87 -9.87 -43.02 -1.35
N GLU A 88 -9.15 -43.12 -0.22
CA GLU A 88 -8.05 -44.08 -0.04
C GLU A 88 -8.55 -45.54 -0.06
N ALA A 89 -9.75 -45.82 0.46
CA ALA A 89 -10.35 -47.16 0.45
C ALA A 89 -10.60 -47.72 -0.96
N ARG A 90 -10.69 -46.87 -1.99
CA ARG A 90 -10.88 -47.31 -3.38
C ARG A 90 -9.58 -47.73 -4.06
N GLY A 91 -8.43 -47.31 -3.53
CA GLY A 91 -7.11 -47.71 -4.01
C GLY A 91 -6.70 -47.17 -5.40
N PHE A 92 -7.51 -46.34 -6.06
CA PHE A 92 -7.19 -45.79 -7.39
C PHE A 92 -6.31 -44.54 -7.35
N GLU A 93 -6.36 -43.75 -6.27
CA GLU A 93 -5.61 -42.51 -6.11
C GLU A 93 -5.30 -42.24 -4.62
N THR A 94 -4.23 -41.49 -4.35
CA THR A 94 -3.92 -41.04 -2.97
C THR A 94 -4.68 -39.77 -2.63
N TRP A 95 -4.88 -39.51 -1.34
CA TRP A 95 -5.51 -38.26 -0.86
C TRP A 95 -4.87 -36.99 -1.44
N GLU A 96 -3.54 -36.98 -1.54
CA GLU A 96 -2.78 -35.86 -2.10
C GLU A 96 -3.03 -35.67 -3.60
N GLN A 97 -3.22 -36.76 -4.34
CA GLN A 97 -3.57 -36.71 -5.74
C GLN A 97 -4.99 -36.18 -5.92
N TYR A 98 -5.95 -36.71 -5.16
CA TYR A 98 -7.33 -36.22 -5.15
C TYR A 98 -7.38 -34.73 -4.79
N CYS A 99 -6.68 -34.29 -3.75
CA CYS A 99 -6.57 -32.88 -3.38
C CYS A 99 -6.00 -32.01 -4.51
N ARG A 100 -5.01 -32.49 -5.26
CA ARG A 100 -4.45 -31.75 -6.41
C ARG A 100 -5.45 -31.64 -7.56
N GLU A 101 -6.09 -32.75 -7.93
CA GLU A 101 -7.05 -32.81 -9.04
C GLU A 101 -8.28 -31.92 -8.80
N TRP A 102 -8.71 -31.83 -7.55
CA TRP A 102 -9.87 -31.04 -7.13
C TRP A 102 -9.53 -29.63 -6.63
N GLY A 103 -8.27 -29.21 -6.69
CA GLY A 103 -7.84 -27.87 -6.28
C GLY A 103 -8.02 -27.59 -4.78
N MET A 104 -7.77 -28.60 -3.94
CA MET A 104 -7.82 -28.60 -2.48
C MET A 104 -6.43 -28.87 -1.86
N ALA A 105 -5.37 -28.41 -2.51
CA ALA A 105 -3.99 -28.67 -2.08
C ALA A 105 -3.68 -28.14 -0.67
N ASP A 106 -4.37 -27.08 -0.22
CA ASP A 106 -4.27 -26.53 1.14
C ASP A 106 -4.94 -27.41 2.20
N LYS A 107 -5.83 -28.33 1.79
CA LYS A 107 -6.62 -29.21 2.69
C LYS A 107 -5.95 -30.54 3.01
N VAL A 108 -4.82 -30.85 2.38
CA VAL A 108 -4.11 -32.12 2.57
C VAL A 108 -3.79 -32.36 4.06
N HIS A 109 -3.40 -31.31 4.78
CA HIS A 109 -3.03 -31.38 6.20
C HIS A 109 -4.16 -30.94 7.17
N GLU A 110 -5.37 -30.70 6.65
CA GLU A 110 -6.55 -30.30 7.44
C GLU A 110 -7.50 -31.49 7.70
N SER A 111 -7.09 -32.75 7.49
CA SER A 111 -7.91 -33.93 7.84
C SER A 111 -7.81 -34.34 9.31
N GLU A 112 -6.72 -33.95 9.97
CA GLU A 112 -6.45 -34.32 11.36
C GLU A 112 -7.12 -33.34 12.34
N PRO A 113 -7.43 -33.76 13.58
CA PRO A 113 -8.03 -32.89 14.57
C PRO A 113 -7.03 -31.82 15.04
N PHE A 114 -7.52 -30.80 15.76
CA PHE A 114 -6.61 -29.87 16.43
C PHE A 114 -5.86 -30.58 17.57
N GLU A 115 -4.54 -30.42 17.61
CA GLU A 115 -3.65 -31.04 18.59
C GLU A 115 -3.15 -30.05 19.66
N SER A 116 -3.17 -28.73 19.36
CA SER A 116 -2.68 -27.70 20.28
C SER A 116 -3.42 -26.36 20.15
N VAL A 117 -3.34 -25.56 21.20
CA VAL A 117 -3.86 -24.19 21.24
C VAL A 117 -3.15 -23.31 20.20
N GLU A 118 -1.84 -23.46 20.02
CA GLU A 118 -1.06 -22.72 19.02
C GLU A 118 -1.55 -23.02 17.60
N GLN A 119 -1.90 -24.28 17.30
CA GLN A 119 -2.48 -24.65 16.01
C GLN A 119 -3.85 -24.00 15.79
N MET A 120 -4.66 -23.85 16.85
CA MET A 120 -5.94 -23.14 16.78
C MET A 120 -5.75 -21.65 16.47
N PHE A 121 -4.77 -20.99 17.10
CA PHE A 121 -4.40 -19.61 16.78
C PHE A 121 -3.85 -19.47 15.37
N ALA A 122 -2.94 -20.37 14.95
CA ALA A 122 -2.36 -20.36 13.61
C ALA A 122 -3.41 -20.57 12.52
N ALA A 123 -4.45 -21.36 12.78
CA ALA A 123 -5.53 -21.57 11.84
C ALA A 123 -6.42 -20.32 11.66
N MET A 124 -6.45 -19.39 12.62
CA MET A 124 -7.33 -18.22 12.59
C MET A 124 -6.57 -16.91 12.39
N HIS A 125 -6.32 -16.56 11.13
CA HIS A 125 -5.73 -15.27 10.76
C HIS A 125 -6.68 -14.07 10.99
N ASP A 126 -7.99 -14.33 11.12
CA ASP A 126 -9.04 -13.31 11.24
C ASP A 126 -9.36 -12.92 12.70
N LEU A 127 -8.49 -13.26 13.66
CA LEU A 127 -8.64 -12.83 15.05
C LEU A 127 -8.45 -11.32 15.20
N ALA A 128 -7.43 -10.77 14.55
CA ALA A 128 -7.19 -9.34 14.39
C ALA A 128 -7.41 -8.95 12.93
N GLY A 129 -8.48 -8.21 12.64
CA GLY A 129 -8.86 -7.81 11.29
C GLY A 129 -8.77 -6.30 11.07
N ILE A 130 -8.21 -5.89 9.94
CA ILE A 130 -8.20 -4.51 9.46
C ILE A 130 -8.90 -4.47 8.10
N ARG A 131 -9.81 -3.51 7.90
CA ARG A 131 -10.41 -3.25 6.58
C ARG A 131 -9.95 -1.90 6.04
N VAL A 132 -9.38 -1.95 4.84
CA VAL A 132 -9.02 -0.77 4.06
C VAL A 132 -10.07 -0.60 2.97
N SER A 133 -10.94 0.41 3.14
CA SER A 133 -11.98 0.76 2.19
C SER A 133 -11.48 1.84 1.23
N ILE A 134 -11.11 1.47 0.02
CA ILE A 134 -10.60 2.37 -1.02
C ILE A 134 -11.72 2.89 -1.92
N TYR A 135 -11.48 3.97 -2.65
CA TYR A 135 -12.48 4.50 -3.59
C TYR A 135 -12.50 3.75 -4.91
N PHE A 136 -11.33 3.40 -5.44
CA PHE A 136 -11.18 2.74 -6.73
C PHE A 136 -10.46 1.40 -6.56
N PRO A 137 -10.94 0.30 -7.18
CA PRO A 137 -10.28 -0.99 -7.06
C PRO A 137 -8.87 -1.02 -7.69
N THR A 138 -8.54 -0.08 -8.58
CA THR A 138 -7.20 0.08 -9.15
C THR A 138 -6.14 0.40 -8.10
N ASP A 139 -6.53 0.95 -6.95
CA ASP A 139 -5.62 1.29 -5.86
C ASP A 139 -5.27 0.08 -4.96
N VAL A 140 -5.90 -1.09 -5.13
CA VAL A 140 -5.59 -2.30 -4.34
C VAL A 140 -4.10 -2.61 -4.36
N GLN A 141 -3.48 -2.58 -5.54
CA GLN A 141 -2.06 -2.92 -5.67
C GLN A 141 -1.17 -1.96 -4.88
N LYS A 142 -1.52 -0.66 -4.86
CA LYS A 142 -0.80 0.36 -4.08
C LYS A 142 -0.86 0.08 -2.58
N VAL A 143 -2.02 -0.35 -2.07
CA VAL A 143 -2.17 -0.75 -0.67
C VAL A 143 -1.31 -1.99 -0.37
N VAL A 144 -1.35 -3.02 -1.22
CA VAL A 144 -0.52 -4.23 -1.06
C VAL A 144 0.97 -3.89 -1.04
N ASP A 145 1.40 -2.94 -1.85
CA ASP A 145 2.80 -2.52 -1.93
C ASP A 145 3.26 -1.76 -0.69
N PHE A 146 2.40 -0.88 -0.17
CA PHE A 146 2.61 -0.24 1.14
C PHE A 146 2.77 -1.28 2.25
N LEU A 147 1.90 -2.31 2.25
CA LEU A 147 1.97 -3.37 3.24
C LEU A 147 3.30 -4.13 3.17
N ARG A 148 3.78 -4.46 1.96
CA ARG A 148 5.09 -5.14 1.76
C ARG A 148 6.26 -4.30 2.25
N GLU A 149 6.20 -2.99 2.03
CA GLU A 149 7.26 -2.07 2.42
C GLU A 149 7.36 -1.93 3.94
N HIS A 150 6.22 -1.93 4.65
CA HIS A 150 6.18 -1.55 6.06
C HIS A 150 5.97 -2.72 7.02
N PHE A 151 5.44 -3.83 6.54
CA PHE A 151 5.14 -5.03 7.33
C PHE A 151 5.83 -6.26 6.75
N ARG A 152 5.91 -7.33 7.54
CA ARG A 152 6.28 -8.66 7.03
C ARG A 152 5.00 -9.32 6.54
N ILE A 153 5.02 -9.80 5.30
CA ILE A 153 3.90 -10.54 4.71
C ILE A 153 3.99 -11.99 5.17
N VAL A 154 2.95 -12.48 5.85
CA VAL A 154 2.79 -13.87 6.27
C VAL A 154 2.07 -14.65 5.19
N GLU A 155 0.95 -14.12 4.70
CA GLU A 155 0.24 -14.63 3.52
C GLU A 155 0.12 -13.52 2.46
N GLY A 156 0.47 -13.87 1.23
CA GLY A 156 0.37 -12.96 0.08
C GLY A 156 -1.08 -12.57 -0.27
N PRO A 157 -1.25 -11.61 -1.20
CA PRO A 157 -2.57 -11.20 -1.64
C PRO A 157 -3.33 -12.38 -2.23
N SER A 158 -4.47 -12.69 -1.63
CA SER A 158 -5.39 -13.74 -2.07
C SER A 158 -6.78 -13.17 -2.22
N GLN A 159 -7.55 -13.68 -3.17
CA GLN A 159 -8.93 -13.26 -3.40
C GLN A 159 -9.84 -14.13 -2.54
N LYS A 160 -10.36 -13.58 -1.43
CA LYS A 160 -11.28 -14.27 -0.52
C LYS A 160 -12.65 -13.57 -0.54
N GLY A 161 -13.73 -14.35 -0.49
CA GLY A 161 -15.11 -13.85 -0.61
C GLY A 161 -15.90 -14.48 -1.77
N GLY A 162 -17.22 -14.31 -1.73
CA GLY A 162 -18.20 -14.83 -2.70
C GLY A 162 -19.17 -15.87 -2.11
N LEU A 163 -20.41 -15.83 -2.59
CA LEU A 163 -21.58 -16.66 -2.27
C LEU A 163 -21.34 -18.19 -2.15
N ALA A 164 -20.20 -18.70 -2.61
CA ALA A 164 -19.87 -20.11 -2.57
C ALA A 164 -18.35 -20.32 -2.38
N ARG A 165 -18.02 -21.31 -1.53
CA ARG A 165 -16.73 -22.04 -1.40
C ARG A 165 -15.86 -21.51 -0.26
N ASP A 166 -15.59 -22.29 0.79
CA ASP A 166 -14.84 -23.54 0.65
C ASP A 166 -15.51 -24.83 1.15
N LEU A 167 -16.56 -24.74 1.99
CA LEU A 167 -17.21 -25.94 2.56
C LEU A 167 -18.43 -26.46 1.81
N GLN A 168 -19.17 -25.59 1.11
CA GLN A 168 -20.13 -26.07 0.13
C GLN A 168 -19.44 -26.81 -1.03
N LYS A 169 -18.15 -26.54 -1.27
CA LYS A 169 -17.35 -27.29 -2.24
C LYS A 169 -17.14 -28.71 -1.74
N VAL A 170 -16.59 -28.88 -0.54
CA VAL A 170 -16.38 -30.22 0.07
C VAL A 170 -17.70 -30.94 0.26
N ARG A 171 -18.75 -30.30 0.81
CA ARG A 171 -20.07 -30.93 0.95
C ARG A 171 -20.70 -31.29 -0.39
N ARG A 172 -20.67 -30.41 -1.40
CA ARG A 172 -21.17 -30.75 -2.76
C ARG A 172 -20.32 -31.83 -3.41
N LEU A 173 -19.01 -31.87 -3.16
CA LEU A 173 -18.13 -32.92 -3.65
C LEU A 173 -18.46 -34.24 -2.96
N VAL A 174 -18.69 -34.25 -1.65
CA VAL A 174 -19.14 -35.43 -0.88
C VAL A 174 -20.53 -35.88 -1.35
N GLU A 175 -21.47 -34.96 -1.55
CA GLU A 175 -22.82 -35.25 -2.06
C GLU A 175 -22.78 -35.81 -3.49
N ARG A 176 -21.98 -35.18 -4.36
CA ARG A 176 -21.75 -35.62 -5.73
C ARG A 176 -21.05 -36.96 -5.76
N GLN A 177 -20.10 -37.19 -4.84
CA GLN A 177 -19.41 -38.46 -4.75
C GLN A 177 -20.36 -39.56 -4.27
N ARG A 178 -21.20 -39.29 -3.27
CA ARG A 178 -22.26 -40.20 -2.84
C ARG A 178 -23.25 -40.54 -3.96
N GLN A 179 -23.56 -39.59 -4.85
CA GLN A 179 -24.40 -39.84 -6.02
C GLN A 179 -23.70 -40.68 -7.10
N ILE A 180 -22.40 -40.49 -7.31
CA ILE A 180 -21.59 -41.36 -8.19
C ILE A 180 -21.55 -42.78 -7.61
N ASP A 181 -21.38 -42.91 -6.30
CA ASP A 181 -21.31 -44.20 -5.63
C ASP A 181 -22.66 -44.94 -5.64
N SER A 182 -23.78 -44.22 -5.53
CA SER A 182 -25.12 -44.81 -5.67
C SER A 182 -25.39 -45.24 -7.12
N ALA A 183 -24.94 -44.47 -8.11
CA ALA A 183 -25.09 -44.81 -9.53
C ALA A 183 -24.22 -46.02 -9.92
N ALA A 184 -22.99 -46.12 -9.41
CA ALA A 184 -22.11 -47.27 -9.63
C ALA A 184 -22.67 -48.55 -8.97
N ALA A 185 -23.33 -48.43 -7.80
CA ALA A 185 -24.01 -49.54 -7.14
C ALA A 185 -25.30 -49.98 -7.87
N GLU A 186 -25.95 -49.08 -8.62
CA GLU A 186 -27.12 -49.40 -9.45
C GLU A 186 -26.73 -50.05 -10.80
N GLU A 187 -25.54 -49.75 -11.36
CA GLU A 187 -25.00 -50.41 -12.57
C GLU A 187 -24.57 -51.87 -12.35
N GLU A 188 -24.28 -52.30 -11.11
CA GLU A 188 -24.00 -53.71 -10.78
C GLU A 188 -25.27 -54.60 -10.69
N ALA A 189 -26.47 -54.03 -10.84
CA ALA A 189 -27.70 -54.80 -10.96
C ALA A 189 -27.90 -55.33 -12.41
N PRO A 190 -28.21 -56.62 -12.63
CA PRO A 190 -28.23 -57.18 -13.97
C PRO A 190 -29.48 -56.72 -14.75
N GLY A 191 -29.32 -55.69 -15.57
CA GLY A 191 -30.29 -55.31 -16.60
C GLY A 191 -30.55 -53.81 -16.74
N ALA A 192 -29.56 -53.03 -17.16
CA ALA A 192 -29.78 -51.70 -17.71
C ALA A 192 -28.85 -51.47 -18.91
N GLN A 193 -29.45 -51.04 -20.02
CA GLN A 193 -28.78 -50.78 -21.28
C GLN A 193 -27.79 -49.61 -21.16
N GLU A 194 -26.67 -49.72 -21.88
CA GLU A 194 -25.68 -48.67 -22.09
C GLU A 194 -26.33 -47.36 -22.56
N ALA A 195 -26.61 -46.46 -21.62
CA ALA A 195 -26.84 -45.06 -21.90
C ALA A 195 -25.49 -44.36 -21.83
N GLN A 196 -25.00 -43.89 -22.98
CA GLN A 196 -23.82 -43.03 -23.06
C GLN A 196 -23.95 -41.88 -22.07
N ALA A 197 -23.13 -41.90 -21.02
CA ALA A 197 -23.05 -40.87 -19.99
C ALA A 197 -22.42 -39.58 -20.56
N GLY A 198 -23.24 -38.80 -21.28
CA GLY A 198 -23.03 -37.36 -21.35
C GLY A 198 -23.25 -36.75 -19.95
N PRO A 199 -22.57 -35.65 -19.60
CA PRO A 199 -22.66 -35.07 -18.26
C PRO A 199 -24.11 -34.63 -17.98
N VAL A 200 -24.82 -35.38 -17.14
CA VAL A 200 -26.14 -34.98 -16.63
C VAL A 200 -25.92 -33.85 -15.61
N PRO A 201 -26.38 -32.62 -15.87
CA PRO A 201 -26.32 -31.56 -14.89
C PRO A 201 -27.41 -31.83 -13.84
N GLY A 202 -27.01 -32.23 -12.63
CA GLY A 202 -27.89 -32.09 -11.47
C GLY A 202 -28.26 -30.60 -11.26
N PRO A 203 -29.30 -30.27 -10.49
CA PRO A 203 -29.74 -28.89 -10.29
C PRO A 203 -28.76 -28.14 -9.38
N GLY A 204 -27.56 -27.87 -9.90
CA GLY A 204 -26.66 -26.86 -9.37
C GLY A 204 -27.26 -25.50 -9.70
N LEU A 205 -27.42 -24.65 -8.69
CA LEU A 205 -27.57 -23.21 -8.91
C LEU A 205 -26.30 -22.73 -9.62
N ASP A 206 -26.33 -22.73 -10.95
CA ASP A 206 -25.33 -22.08 -11.79
C ASP A 206 -25.42 -20.58 -11.53
N LEU A 207 -24.56 -20.09 -10.64
CA LEU A 207 -24.40 -18.67 -10.40
C LEU A 207 -23.83 -18.03 -11.66
N THR A 208 -24.46 -16.95 -12.10
CA THR A 208 -24.09 -16.24 -13.33
C THR A 208 -22.82 -15.43 -13.11
N PHE A 209 -22.64 -14.89 -11.91
CA PHE A 209 -21.47 -14.11 -11.55
C PHE A 209 -20.59 -14.92 -10.60
N SER A 210 -19.27 -14.85 -10.77
CA SER A 210 -18.30 -15.67 -10.04
C SER A 210 -18.23 -15.43 -8.52
N GLY A 211 -19.09 -14.55 -7.98
CA GLY A 211 -18.95 -13.91 -6.67
C GLY A 211 -17.81 -12.89 -6.69
N TYR A 212 -18.03 -11.73 -6.06
CA TYR A 212 -16.97 -10.74 -5.89
C TYR A 212 -16.03 -11.13 -4.73
N ARG A 213 -14.73 -10.84 -4.85
CA ARG A 213 -13.68 -11.23 -3.89
C ARG A 213 -12.88 -10.03 -3.41
N ALA A 214 -12.77 -9.85 -2.10
CA ALA A 214 -11.87 -8.86 -1.52
C ALA A 214 -10.43 -9.39 -1.55
N THR A 215 -9.47 -8.48 -1.61
CA THR A 215 -8.06 -8.86 -1.53
C THR A 215 -7.64 -8.94 -0.07
N HIS A 216 -7.32 -10.15 0.38
CA HIS A 216 -6.88 -10.42 1.75
C HIS A 216 -5.36 -10.58 1.77
N VAL A 217 -4.71 -9.94 2.74
CA VAL A 217 -3.26 -10.05 2.98
C VAL A 217 -3.07 -10.28 4.48
N VAL A 218 -2.27 -11.26 4.87
CA VAL A 218 -1.94 -11.47 6.29
C VAL A 218 -0.57 -10.87 6.56
N ILE A 219 -0.50 -9.97 7.54
CA ILE A 219 0.71 -9.23 7.89
C ILE A 219 1.10 -9.43 9.35
N CYS A 220 2.37 -9.21 9.66
CA CYS A 220 2.84 -8.97 11.02
C CYS A 220 3.85 -7.81 11.05
N HIS A 221 4.03 -7.21 12.22
CA HIS A 221 4.94 -6.07 12.39
C HIS A 221 6.41 -6.49 12.23
N LYS A 222 7.23 -5.61 11.64
CA LYS A 222 8.68 -5.84 11.51
C LYS A 222 9.43 -5.58 12.82
N SER A 223 8.92 -4.68 13.65
CA SER A 223 9.45 -4.32 14.97
C SER A 223 8.29 -4.22 15.98
N LEU A 224 8.54 -4.55 17.24
CA LEU A 224 7.56 -4.55 18.33
C LEU A 224 7.72 -3.35 19.28
N ASP A 225 8.40 -2.27 18.84
CA ASP A 225 8.69 -1.09 19.66
C ASP A 225 7.44 -0.42 20.28
N PHE A 226 6.25 -0.71 19.76
CA PHE A 226 4.97 -0.20 20.26
C PHE A 226 4.34 -1.06 21.36
N ASP A 227 4.76 -2.31 21.54
CA ASP A 227 4.19 -3.24 22.53
C ASP A 227 5.21 -3.54 23.65
N GLN A 228 5.14 -2.73 24.70
CA GLN A 228 5.90 -2.89 25.94
C GLN A 228 5.53 -4.16 26.74
N HIS A 229 4.53 -4.94 26.30
CA HIS A 229 4.14 -6.22 26.89
C HIS A 229 4.57 -7.41 26.03
N ALA A 230 5.18 -7.19 24.87
CA ALA A 230 5.81 -8.22 24.06
C ALA A 230 7.04 -8.77 24.80
N ARG A 231 6.82 -9.73 25.70
CA ARG A 231 7.87 -10.46 26.44
C ARG A 231 8.60 -11.45 25.52
N GLY A 232 9.19 -10.95 24.45
CA GLY A 232 10.08 -11.72 23.57
C GLY A 232 9.42 -12.65 22.56
N GLU A 233 8.14 -13.02 22.71
CA GLU A 233 7.45 -13.91 21.77
C GLU A 233 5.97 -13.56 21.69
N ASP A 234 5.54 -12.85 20.65
CA ASP A 234 4.17 -12.90 20.12
C ASP A 234 4.16 -12.28 18.71
N VAL A 235 4.33 -13.12 17.68
CA VAL A 235 4.05 -12.70 16.30
C VAL A 235 2.54 -12.68 16.12
N VAL A 236 1.93 -11.50 16.16
CA VAL A 236 0.50 -11.34 15.89
C VAL A 236 0.25 -11.23 14.39
N ASN A 237 -0.51 -12.17 13.87
CA ASN A 237 -1.05 -12.11 12.51
C ASN A 237 -2.25 -11.16 12.46
N ILE A 238 -2.23 -10.25 11.50
CA ILE A 238 -3.33 -9.32 11.23
C ILE A 238 -3.81 -9.58 9.81
N GLU A 239 -5.08 -9.90 9.64
CA GLU A 239 -5.70 -9.98 8.32
C GLU A 239 -6.11 -8.58 7.85
N VAL A 240 -5.55 -8.13 6.73
CA VAL A 240 -5.93 -6.89 6.06
C VAL A 240 -6.82 -7.21 4.86
N GLN A 241 -8.07 -6.77 4.92
CA GLN A 241 -9.07 -6.89 3.87
C GLN A 241 -9.13 -5.59 3.08
N ILE A 242 -8.73 -5.65 1.81
CA ILE A 242 -8.65 -4.50 0.90
C ILE A 242 -9.78 -4.64 -0.11
N GLY A 243 -10.63 -3.63 -0.18
CA GLY A 243 -11.78 -3.59 -1.07
C GLY A 243 -12.31 -2.17 -1.22
N SER A 244 -13.09 -1.91 -2.27
CA SER A 244 -13.76 -0.63 -2.41
C SER A 244 -14.82 -0.43 -1.32
N ILE A 245 -15.25 0.82 -1.16
CA ILE A 245 -16.37 1.15 -0.26
C ILE A 245 -17.62 0.33 -0.63
N ILE A 246 -17.91 0.19 -1.93
CA ILE A 246 -19.08 -0.56 -2.41
C ILE A 246 -18.91 -2.05 -2.07
N MET A 247 -17.70 -2.60 -2.23
CA MET A 247 -17.42 -4.00 -1.90
C MET A 247 -17.62 -4.30 -0.42
N HIS A 248 -17.07 -3.47 0.47
CA HIS A 248 -17.21 -3.70 1.92
C HIS A 248 -18.67 -3.63 2.35
N ALA A 249 -19.41 -2.64 1.83
CA ALA A 249 -20.84 -2.52 2.08
C ALA A 249 -21.63 -3.74 1.57
N TRP A 250 -21.33 -4.19 0.34
CA TRP A 250 -21.98 -5.36 -0.26
C TRP A 250 -21.64 -6.66 0.49
N SER A 251 -20.37 -6.89 0.81
CA SER A 251 -19.91 -8.12 1.48
C SER A 251 -20.51 -8.26 2.88
N ASP A 252 -20.70 -7.15 3.61
CA ASP A 252 -21.35 -7.17 4.92
C ASP A 252 -22.84 -7.54 4.81
N ILE A 253 -23.55 -7.04 3.78
CA ILE A 253 -24.96 -7.38 3.52
C ILE A 253 -25.08 -8.85 3.10
N GLU A 254 -24.26 -9.29 2.15
CA GLU A 254 -24.21 -10.68 1.66
C GLU A 254 -23.94 -11.64 2.83
N HIS A 255 -22.91 -11.35 3.64
CA HIS A 255 -22.56 -12.16 4.80
C HIS A 255 -23.70 -12.23 5.81
N ASP A 256 -24.35 -11.11 6.12
CA ASP A 256 -25.46 -11.09 7.07
C ASP A 256 -26.65 -11.91 6.58
N ILE A 257 -26.98 -11.87 5.28
CA ILE A 257 -28.10 -12.64 4.71
C ILE A 257 -27.78 -14.14 4.65
N LEU A 258 -26.54 -14.51 4.32
CA LEU A 258 -26.14 -15.93 4.19
C LEU A 258 -25.86 -16.61 5.54
N TYR A 259 -25.28 -15.88 6.51
CA TYR A 259 -24.73 -16.48 7.72
C TYR A 259 -25.48 -16.13 9.02
N LYS A 260 -26.30 -15.07 9.07
CA LYS A 260 -27.23 -14.90 10.19
C LYS A 260 -28.52 -15.64 9.82
N PRO A 261 -28.86 -16.75 10.50
CA PRO A 261 -30.12 -17.40 10.25
C PRO A 261 -31.22 -16.40 10.57
N SER A 262 -32.06 -16.10 9.58
CA SER A 262 -33.47 -15.94 9.90
C SER A 262 -33.87 -17.23 10.62
N ALA A 263 -34.78 -17.19 11.58
CA ALA A 263 -35.20 -18.34 12.40
C ALA A 263 -35.79 -19.55 11.61
N THR A 264 -35.59 -19.62 10.29
CA THR A 264 -36.33 -20.38 9.29
C THR A 264 -35.48 -21.27 8.36
N GLY A 265 -34.14 -21.35 8.49
CA GLY A 265 -33.30 -22.30 7.74
C GLY A 265 -32.36 -21.70 6.68
N GLU A 266 -31.82 -22.55 5.78
CA GLU A 266 -30.94 -22.13 4.67
C GLU A 266 -31.66 -21.15 3.71
N PRO A 267 -30.95 -20.17 3.12
CA PRO A 267 -31.56 -19.21 2.20
C PRO A 267 -32.13 -19.91 0.97
N SER A 268 -33.32 -19.50 0.53
CA SER A 268 -33.98 -20.10 -0.64
C SER A 268 -33.19 -19.85 -1.93
N ALA A 269 -33.40 -20.73 -2.93
CA ALA A 269 -32.78 -20.59 -4.24
C ALA A 269 -33.07 -19.22 -4.91
N ASP A 270 -34.25 -18.62 -4.65
CA ASP A 270 -34.59 -17.28 -5.12
C ASP A 270 -33.74 -16.20 -4.47
N VAL A 271 -33.52 -16.28 -3.15
CA VAL A 271 -32.65 -15.34 -2.43
C VAL A 271 -31.22 -15.43 -2.97
N VAL A 272 -30.71 -16.64 -3.17
CA VAL A 272 -29.38 -16.89 -3.74
C VAL A 272 -29.25 -16.27 -5.15
N ARG A 273 -30.28 -16.42 -6.01
CA ARG A 273 -30.30 -15.79 -7.34
C ARG A 273 -30.36 -14.26 -7.28
N MET A 274 -31.12 -13.70 -6.34
CA MET A 274 -31.18 -12.24 -6.16
C MET A 274 -29.83 -11.68 -5.69
N LEU A 275 -29.15 -12.38 -4.77
CA LEU A 275 -27.80 -11.99 -4.33
C LEU A 275 -26.81 -12.03 -5.50
N ASP A 276 -26.87 -13.06 -6.35
CA ASP A 276 -26.05 -13.15 -7.56
C ASP A 276 -26.30 -11.99 -8.54
N LEU A 277 -27.56 -11.60 -8.75
CA LEU A 277 -27.91 -10.46 -9.59
C LEU A 277 -27.39 -9.13 -9.03
N ILE A 278 -27.51 -8.90 -7.72
CA ILE A 278 -26.99 -7.68 -7.09
C ILE A 278 -25.46 -7.66 -7.19
N ASN A 279 -24.80 -8.80 -7.00
CA ASN A 279 -23.36 -8.92 -7.20
C ASN A 279 -22.95 -8.50 -8.63
N GLY A 280 -23.70 -8.90 -9.65
CA GLY A 280 -23.48 -8.44 -11.04
C GLY A 280 -23.61 -6.92 -11.22
N ILE A 281 -24.61 -6.30 -10.57
CA ILE A 281 -24.80 -4.84 -10.61
C ILE A 281 -23.62 -4.11 -9.95
N VAL A 282 -23.19 -4.57 -8.77
CA VAL A 282 -22.05 -4.01 -8.03
C VAL A 282 -20.80 -4.07 -8.90
N MET A 283 -20.49 -5.24 -9.46
CA MET A 283 -19.35 -5.43 -10.36
C MET A 283 -19.39 -4.49 -11.57
N THR A 284 -20.56 -4.37 -12.20
CA THR A 284 -20.74 -3.48 -13.36
C THR A 284 -20.54 -2.01 -12.99
N GLY A 285 -21.07 -1.59 -11.84
CA GLY A 285 -20.89 -0.24 -11.31
C GLY A 285 -19.42 0.10 -11.05
N GLU A 286 -18.65 -0.84 -10.50
CA GLU A 286 -17.21 -0.63 -10.27
C GLU A 286 -16.41 -0.49 -11.57
N VAL A 287 -16.68 -1.33 -12.56
CA VAL A 287 -16.04 -1.23 -13.88
C VAL A 287 -16.39 0.12 -14.53
N ALA A 288 -17.63 0.58 -14.42
CA ALA A 288 -18.04 1.88 -14.94
C ALA A 288 -17.30 3.04 -14.22
N LEU A 289 -17.15 2.98 -12.90
CA LEU A 289 -16.41 3.97 -12.12
C LEU A 289 -14.91 4.00 -12.47
N GLN A 290 -14.30 2.83 -12.68
CA GLN A 290 -12.91 2.73 -13.16
C GLN A 290 -12.76 3.37 -14.54
N GLN A 291 -13.70 3.10 -15.44
CA GLN A 291 -13.67 3.66 -16.78
C GLN A 291 -13.83 5.18 -16.77
N LEU A 292 -14.73 5.70 -15.92
CA LEU A 292 -14.88 7.14 -15.72
C LEU A 292 -13.59 7.79 -15.19
N ALA A 293 -12.93 7.17 -14.21
CA ALA A 293 -11.66 7.65 -13.68
C ALA A 293 -10.56 7.65 -14.75
N SER A 294 -10.50 6.61 -15.59
CA SER A 294 -9.56 6.52 -16.72
C SER A 294 -9.82 7.60 -17.77
N VAL A 295 -11.09 7.83 -18.14
CA VAL A 295 -11.48 8.89 -19.08
C VAL A 295 -11.13 10.27 -18.53
N ALA A 296 -11.43 10.54 -17.26
CA ALA A 296 -11.08 11.81 -16.63
C ALA A 296 -9.55 12.05 -16.60
N ALA A 297 -8.77 11.00 -16.32
CA ALA A 297 -7.31 11.07 -16.37
C ALA A 297 -6.81 11.34 -17.81
N ALA A 298 -7.35 10.65 -18.80
CA ALA A 298 -7.00 10.84 -20.21
C ALA A 298 -7.40 12.23 -20.73
N GLU A 299 -8.56 12.75 -20.32
CA GLU A 299 -9.00 14.09 -20.68
C GLU A 299 -8.10 15.16 -20.03
N THR A 300 -7.69 14.96 -18.78
CA THR A 300 -6.69 15.82 -18.13
C THR A 300 -5.35 15.80 -18.88
N ALA A 301 -4.91 14.63 -19.32
CA ALA A 301 -3.69 14.48 -20.12
C ALA A 301 -3.81 15.15 -21.51
N ARG A 302 -4.98 15.08 -22.17
CA ARG A 302 -5.25 15.82 -23.42
C ARG A 302 -5.31 17.32 -23.18
N GLN A 303 -5.90 17.78 -22.08
CA GLN A 303 -5.88 19.19 -21.72
C GLN A 303 -4.44 19.70 -21.55
N ALA A 304 -3.52 18.84 -21.10
CA ALA A 304 -2.08 19.12 -21.06
C ALA A 304 -1.40 19.22 -22.44
N GLU A 305 -2.09 19.02 -23.57
CA GLU A 305 -1.55 19.39 -24.89
C GLU A 305 -1.49 20.92 -25.07
N ASP A 306 -2.35 21.66 -24.38
CA ASP A 306 -2.30 23.12 -24.34
C ASP A 306 -1.35 23.58 -23.23
N ARG A 307 -0.12 23.94 -23.62
CA ARG A 307 0.95 24.39 -22.72
C ARG A 307 0.58 25.59 -21.84
N ARG A 308 -0.46 26.35 -22.18
CA ARG A 308 -0.89 27.55 -21.44
C ARG A 308 -1.87 27.27 -20.31
N LYS A 309 -2.43 26.06 -20.23
CA LYS A 309 -3.41 25.73 -19.20
C LYS A 309 -2.77 25.59 -17.82
N THR A 310 -3.49 26.08 -16.82
CA THR A 310 -3.16 25.96 -15.41
C THR A 310 -3.90 24.79 -14.78
N ALA A 311 -3.26 24.10 -13.84
CA ALA A 311 -3.91 23.04 -13.08
C ALA A 311 -4.85 23.68 -12.06
N VAL A 312 -6.08 23.16 -11.97
CA VAL A 312 -7.09 23.66 -11.00
C VAL A 312 -6.70 23.27 -9.57
N ASP A 313 -6.12 22.07 -9.41
CA ASP A 313 -5.64 21.51 -8.15
C ASP A 313 -4.53 20.48 -8.41
N TRP A 314 -3.81 20.08 -7.37
CA TRP A 314 -2.67 19.15 -7.49
C TRP A 314 -2.97 17.82 -8.19
N PRO A 315 -4.16 17.18 -8.10
CA PRO A 315 -4.41 15.92 -8.81
C PRO A 315 -4.41 16.09 -10.33
N TYR A 316 -4.73 17.30 -10.82
CA TYR A 316 -4.72 17.63 -12.24
C TYR A 316 -3.32 17.91 -12.77
N MET A 317 -2.37 18.20 -11.88
CA MET A 317 -0.97 18.41 -12.20
C MET A 317 -0.19 17.08 -12.32
N LEU A 318 -0.58 16.03 -11.60
CA LEU A 318 0.14 14.74 -11.63
C LEU A 318 0.26 14.12 -13.03
N PRO A 319 -0.81 14.04 -13.85
CA PRO A 319 -0.73 13.47 -15.20
C PRO A 319 0.25 14.20 -16.13
N TRP A 320 0.55 15.47 -15.83
CA TRP A 320 1.49 16.26 -16.62
C TRP A 320 2.91 15.74 -16.50
N PHE A 321 3.29 15.29 -15.31
CA PHE A 321 4.62 14.72 -15.11
C PHE A 321 4.74 13.33 -15.73
N ASP A 322 3.71 12.50 -15.55
CA ASP A 322 3.65 11.18 -16.18
C ASP A 322 3.80 11.30 -17.70
N LYS A 323 3.10 12.29 -18.29
CA LYS A 323 3.23 12.65 -19.70
C LYS A 323 4.64 13.14 -20.05
N TYR A 324 5.22 14.07 -19.28
CA TYR A 324 6.56 14.61 -19.54
C TYR A 324 7.62 13.50 -19.68
N PHE A 325 7.59 12.50 -18.79
CA PHE A 325 8.53 11.37 -18.83
C PHE A 325 8.18 10.38 -19.95
N ALA A 326 6.89 10.11 -20.18
CA ALA A 326 6.44 9.25 -21.27
C ALA A 326 6.83 9.79 -22.64
N ASP A 327 6.66 11.09 -22.90
CA ASP A 327 7.03 11.77 -24.15
C ASP A 327 8.54 11.70 -24.42
N ARG A 328 9.36 11.59 -23.37
CA ARG A 328 10.82 11.43 -23.45
C ARG A 328 11.26 9.96 -23.49
N ASN A 329 10.30 9.03 -23.58
CA ASN A 329 10.52 7.58 -23.57
C ASN A 329 11.32 7.11 -22.33
N ILE A 330 11.14 7.82 -21.20
CA ILE A 330 11.79 7.51 -19.94
C ILE A 330 10.83 6.61 -19.16
N PHE A 331 11.25 5.37 -18.91
CA PHE A 331 10.48 4.46 -18.08
C PHE A 331 10.40 5.02 -16.66
N VAL A 332 9.18 5.31 -16.23
CA VAL A 332 8.87 5.69 -14.86
C VAL A 332 8.57 4.39 -14.10
N PRO A 333 9.44 3.94 -13.18
CA PRO A 333 9.18 2.72 -12.42
C PRO A 333 7.85 2.90 -11.67
N PRO A 334 6.99 1.86 -11.59
CA PRO A 334 5.74 1.93 -10.83
C PRO A 334 5.90 2.26 -9.34
N ARG A 335 7.12 2.44 -8.84
CA ARG A 335 7.48 2.64 -7.44
C ARG A 335 8.83 3.37 -7.29
N LYS A 336 8.77 4.58 -6.72
CA LYS A 336 9.62 5.12 -5.62
C LYS A 336 9.46 6.63 -5.61
N ASN A 337 8.85 7.17 -4.55
CA ASN A 337 8.93 8.57 -4.13
C ASN A 337 8.51 9.66 -5.13
N GLN A 338 7.99 9.31 -6.29
CA GLN A 338 7.46 10.27 -7.24
C GLN A 338 6.22 10.86 -6.60
N TRP A 339 6.24 12.18 -6.40
CA TRP A 339 5.13 12.93 -5.82
C TRP A 339 4.99 12.75 -4.30
N MET A 340 6.08 12.87 -3.52
CA MET A 340 5.89 13.24 -2.10
C MET A 340 5.35 14.68 -2.04
N THR A 341 4.28 14.89 -1.26
CA THR A 341 3.65 16.19 -1.03
C THR A 341 3.21 17.01 -2.25
N PRO A 342 2.52 16.43 -3.26
CA PRO A 342 2.12 17.12 -4.49
C PRO A 342 1.17 18.28 -4.21
N GLN A 343 0.36 18.18 -3.16
CA GLN A 343 -0.51 19.27 -2.70
C GLN A 343 0.29 20.52 -2.31
N TYR A 344 1.44 20.36 -1.65
CA TYR A 344 2.25 21.49 -1.22
C TYR A 344 3.10 22.03 -2.37
N LEU A 345 3.62 21.15 -3.24
CA LEU A 345 4.30 21.56 -4.46
C LEU A 345 3.39 22.42 -5.35
N PHE A 346 2.15 21.97 -5.55
CA PHE A 346 1.16 22.73 -6.30
C PHE A 346 0.88 24.10 -5.66
N GLN A 347 0.78 24.18 -4.34
CA GLN A 347 0.61 25.46 -3.65
C GLN A 347 1.78 26.41 -3.88
N VAL A 348 3.02 25.91 -3.88
CA VAL A 348 4.20 26.73 -4.19
C VAL A 348 4.16 27.22 -5.64
N LEU A 349 3.97 26.31 -6.61
CA LEU A 349 3.88 26.67 -8.04
C LEU A 349 2.73 27.64 -8.32
N ARG A 350 1.61 27.49 -7.62
CA ARG A 350 0.47 28.40 -7.73
C ARG A 350 0.80 29.77 -7.14
N ALA A 351 1.49 29.82 -6.00
CA ALA A 351 1.91 31.07 -5.37
C ALA A 351 2.96 31.83 -6.18
N THR A 352 3.78 31.12 -6.96
CA THR A 352 4.79 31.71 -7.87
C THR A 352 4.29 31.94 -9.29
N ASP A 353 3.01 31.65 -9.58
CA ASP A 353 2.42 31.68 -10.93
C ASP A 353 3.12 30.76 -11.96
N GLU A 354 3.78 29.70 -11.49
CA GLU A 354 4.50 28.70 -12.31
C GLU A 354 3.72 27.39 -12.52
N HIS A 355 2.41 27.42 -12.30
CA HIS A 355 1.51 26.27 -12.32
C HIS A 355 0.87 25.98 -13.70
N THR A 356 1.52 26.42 -14.78
CA THR A 356 1.14 26.05 -16.16
C THR A 356 1.90 24.81 -16.62
N TYR A 357 1.28 24.00 -17.49
CA TYR A 357 1.95 22.79 -18.02
C TYR A 357 3.30 23.10 -18.67
N GLY A 358 3.34 24.11 -19.56
CA GLY A 358 4.55 24.49 -20.26
C GLY A 358 5.67 24.93 -19.30
N ARG A 359 5.32 25.66 -18.23
CA ARG A 359 6.29 26.08 -17.23
C ARG A 359 6.82 24.90 -16.41
N VAL A 360 5.95 23.98 -16.00
CA VAL A 360 6.37 22.76 -15.30
C VAL A 360 7.34 21.95 -16.16
N GLU A 361 7.06 21.74 -17.44
CA GLU A 361 8.00 21.05 -18.34
C GLU A 361 9.34 21.77 -18.47
N GLU A 362 9.33 23.09 -18.65
CA GLU A 362 10.57 23.90 -18.72
C GLU A 362 11.43 23.77 -17.46
N LEU A 363 10.78 23.75 -16.29
CA LEU A 363 11.46 23.52 -15.01
C LEU A 363 12.09 22.12 -14.97
N LEU A 364 11.38 21.09 -15.44
CA LEU A 364 11.91 19.72 -15.46
C LEU A 364 13.09 19.56 -16.42
N ASP A 365 12.99 20.18 -17.60
CA ASP A 365 14.06 20.19 -18.60
C ASP A 365 15.30 20.92 -18.08
N SER A 366 15.14 22.08 -17.44
CA SER A 366 16.25 22.89 -16.92
C SER A 366 17.02 22.19 -15.79
N MET A 367 16.35 21.29 -15.07
CA MET A 367 16.95 20.49 -14.00
C MET A 367 17.58 19.19 -14.48
N GLY A 368 17.23 18.71 -15.68
CA GLY A 368 17.58 17.36 -16.13
C GLY A 368 16.96 16.28 -15.25
N ALA A 369 15.72 16.50 -14.80
CA ALA A 369 15.05 15.68 -13.79
C ALA A 369 14.91 14.22 -14.21
N LYS A 370 15.15 13.30 -13.27
CA LYS A 370 14.96 11.85 -13.48
C LYS A 370 13.81 11.29 -12.62
N PRO A 371 13.13 10.21 -13.07
CA PRO A 371 12.01 9.63 -12.34
C PRO A 371 12.35 9.14 -10.93
N GLU A 372 13.60 8.75 -10.68
CA GLU A 372 14.07 8.26 -9.38
C GLU A 372 14.36 9.36 -8.35
N GLU A 373 14.31 10.64 -8.74
CA GLU A 373 14.66 11.76 -7.87
C GLU A 373 13.43 12.31 -7.11
N HIS A 374 13.66 12.90 -5.94
CA HIS A 374 12.62 13.62 -5.19
C HIS A 374 12.26 14.92 -5.91
N LEU A 375 11.32 14.85 -6.86
CA LEU A 375 11.03 15.96 -7.77
C LEU A 375 10.54 17.23 -7.05
N SER A 376 9.81 17.08 -5.95
CA SER A 376 9.41 18.20 -5.09
C SER A 376 10.62 18.95 -4.52
N VAL A 377 11.66 18.23 -4.09
CA VAL A 377 12.93 18.81 -3.61
C VAL A 377 13.69 19.47 -4.76
N LEU A 378 13.73 18.84 -5.94
CA LEU A 378 14.39 19.40 -7.13
C LEU A 378 13.74 20.71 -7.59
N LEU A 379 12.40 20.71 -7.73
CA LEU A 379 11.64 21.90 -8.10
C LEU A 379 11.87 23.02 -7.08
N LEU A 380 11.87 22.70 -5.78
CA LEU A 380 12.21 23.67 -4.74
C LEU A 380 13.62 24.25 -4.88
N GLN A 381 14.63 23.40 -5.15
CA GLN A 381 16.00 23.86 -5.37
C GLN A 381 16.09 24.82 -6.57
N HIS A 382 15.33 24.55 -7.62
CA HIS A 382 15.29 25.39 -8.82
C HIS A 382 14.56 26.71 -8.57
N ILE A 383 13.33 26.67 -8.04
CA ILE A 383 12.56 27.86 -7.68
C ILE A 383 13.34 28.74 -6.70
N GLY A 384 14.01 28.12 -5.72
CA GLY A 384 14.85 28.78 -4.73
C GLY A 384 16.10 29.47 -5.30
N ARG A 385 16.61 28.99 -6.45
CA ARG A 385 17.75 29.60 -7.15
C ARG A 385 17.35 30.86 -7.90
N ASP A 386 16.14 30.88 -8.46
CA ASP A 386 15.65 31.92 -9.36
C ASP A 386 14.71 32.93 -8.68
N THR A 387 14.48 32.81 -7.37
CA THR A 387 13.56 33.67 -6.61
C THR A 387 13.99 35.15 -6.55
N PHE A 388 15.22 35.48 -6.96
CA PHE A 388 15.69 36.86 -6.99
C PHE A 388 16.46 37.17 -8.31
N PRO A 389 16.07 38.22 -9.05
CA PRO A 389 16.57 38.49 -10.41
C PRO A 389 17.98 39.10 -10.49
N PHE A 390 18.79 39.04 -9.43
CA PHE A 390 20.10 39.69 -9.38
C PHE A 390 21.21 38.72 -9.81
N GLN A 391 21.15 38.23 -11.06
CA GLN A 391 22.15 37.29 -11.59
C GLN A 391 23.45 37.97 -12.05
N ASP A 392 23.45 39.29 -12.29
CA ASP A 392 24.60 39.99 -12.86
C ASP A 392 25.26 40.96 -11.88
N LEU A 393 26.39 40.51 -11.31
CA LEU A 393 27.27 41.33 -10.48
C LEU A 393 28.36 42.17 -11.20
N PRO A 394 28.53 42.25 -12.54
CA PRO A 394 29.62 43.03 -13.10
C PRO A 394 29.17 44.41 -13.61
N SER A 395 28.63 45.30 -12.77
CA SER A 395 28.48 46.73 -13.16
C SER A 395 28.31 47.76 -12.04
N SER A 396 28.14 47.39 -10.77
CA SER A 396 27.66 48.34 -9.75
C SER A 396 28.70 49.35 -9.23
N GLY A 397 29.95 49.33 -9.71
CA GLY A 397 31.00 50.25 -9.27
C GLY A 397 31.35 50.15 -7.78
N LEU A 398 30.83 49.15 -7.07
CA LEU A 398 31.08 48.92 -5.65
C LEU A 398 32.44 48.26 -5.43
N PRO A 399 33.16 48.59 -4.33
CA PRO A 399 34.40 47.88 -3.99
C PRO A 399 34.13 46.37 -3.83
N LEU A 400 35.06 45.55 -4.34
CA LEU A 400 34.95 44.08 -4.42
C LEU A 400 34.45 43.41 -3.12
N GLN A 401 34.86 43.94 -1.97
CA GLN A 401 34.46 43.41 -0.66
C GLN A 401 32.95 43.55 -0.39
N TYR A 402 32.31 44.66 -0.80
CA TYR A 402 30.87 44.87 -0.63
C TYR A 402 30.07 43.99 -1.60
N ALA A 403 30.59 43.80 -2.80
CA ALA A 403 30.05 42.87 -3.79
C ALA A 403 30.00 41.42 -3.27
N THR A 404 31.08 40.94 -2.63
CA THR A 404 31.15 39.59 -2.04
C THR A 404 30.16 39.41 -0.89
N THR A 405 30.08 40.35 0.05
CA THR A 405 29.14 40.26 1.19
C THR A 405 27.69 40.26 0.73
N TRP A 406 27.36 41.11 -0.25
CA TRP A 406 26.01 41.19 -0.77
C TRP A 406 25.62 39.89 -1.48
N ASN A 407 26.54 39.31 -2.25
CA ASN A 407 26.35 38.02 -2.89
C ASN A 407 26.21 36.87 -1.87
N ALA A 408 27.00 36.89 -0.80
CA ALA A 408 26.87 35.92 0.29
C ALA A 408 25.50 36.02 1.00
N ARG A 409 25.01 37.25 1.25
CA ARG A 409 23.65 37.48 1.79
C ARG A 409 22.56 36.99 0.84
N TYR A 410 22.71 37.24 -0.46
CA TYR A 410 21.78 36.77 -1.48
C TYR A 410 21.65 35.24 -1.44
N TRP A 411 22.78 34.53 -1.55
CA TRP A 411 22.76 33.07 -1.60
C TRP A 411 22.32 32.44 -0.27
N ALA A 412 22.68 33.06 0.85
CA ALA A 412 22.19 32.66 2.16
C ALA A 412 20.67 32.81 2.29
N THR A 413 20.10 33.89 1.75
CA THR A 413 18.65 34.13 1.75
C THR A 413 17.93 33.11 0.88
N CYS A 414 18.44 32.83 -0.32
CA CYS A 414 17.90 31.81 -1.22
C CYS A 414 17.87 30.44 -0.53
N LEU A 415 18.97 30.06 0.13
CA LEU A 415 19.06 28.79 0.83
C LEU A 415 18.06 28.69 1.99
N VAL A 416 17.98 29.71 2.85
CA VAL A 416 17.04 29.73 3.99
C VAL A 416 15.59 29.69 3.50
N ASN A 417 15.24 30.45 2.47
CA ASN A 417 13.90 30.40 1.89
C ASN A 417 13.57 29.01 1.32
N THR A 418 14.53 28.38 0.64
CA THR A 418 14.36 27.01 0.13
C THR A 418 14.14 26.01 1.27
N PHE A 419 14.86 26.15 2.39
CA PHE A 419 14.64 25.31 3.58
C PHE A 419 13.29 25.56 4.24
N ASN A 420 12.84 26.82 4.31
CA ASN A 420 11.51 27.15 4.82
C ASN A 420 10.41 26.52 3.95
N LEU A 421 10.55 26.58 2.62
CA LEU A 421 9.64 25.93 1.69
C LEU A 421 9.71 24.39 1.78
N ALA A 422 10.90 23.81 1.93
CA ALA A 422 11.05 22.37 2.15
C ALA A 422 10.41 21.92 3.47
N SER A 423 10.51 22.74 4.51
CA SER A 423 9.84 22.50 5.79
C SER A 423 8.32 22.60 5.66
N PHE A 424 7.81 23.58 4.91
CA PHE A 424 6.40 23.72 4.57
C PHE A 424 5.86 22.50 3.79
N MET A 425 6.65 22.01 2.83
CA MET A 425 6.32 20.84 2.00
C MET A 425 6.62 19.49 2.69
N ASN A 426 6.89 19.49 3.99
CA ASN A 426 7.31 18.30 4.76
C ASN A 426 8.44 17.47 4.08
N SER A 427 9.27 18.12 3.28
CA SER A 427 10.33 17.52 2.45
C SER A 427 11.72 17.82 3.01
N PHE A 428 11.79 18.48 4.18
CA PHE A 428 13.05 18.81 4.84
C PHE A 428 13.94 17.58 5.11
N PRO A 429 13.43 16.42 5.58
CA PRO A 429 14.26 15.22 5.74
C PRO A 429 14.87 14.74 4.42
N SER A 430 14.09 14.73 3.33
CA SER A 430 14.56 14.33 2.00
C SER A 430 15.60 15.31 1.44
N MET A 431 15.39 16.62 1.65
CA MET A 431 16.34 17.65 1.27
C MET A 431 17.64 17.53 2.08
N TYR A 432 17.54 17.32 3.39
CA TYR A 432 18.69 17.11 4.26
C TYR A 432 19.48 15.85 3.87
N TRP A 433 18.80 14.74 3.59
CA TRP A 433 19.41 13.51 3.09
C TRP A 433 20.17 13.76 1.77
N THR A 434 19.53 14.44 0.81
CA THR A 434 20.16 14.79 -0.47
C THR A 434 21.42 15.64 -0.27
N ILE A 435 21.37 16.62 0.65
CA ILE A 435 22.49 17.48 1.01
C ILE A 435 23.64 16.67 1.63
N THR A 436 23.32 15.85 2.62
CA THR A 436 24.33 15.05 3.35
C THR A 436 25.02 14.03 2.46
N GLN A 437 24.29 13.37 1.57
CA GLN A 437 24.87 12.46 0.58
C GLN A 437 25.83 13.20 -0.36
N ARG A 438 25.40 14.34 -0.91
CA ARG A 438 26.24 15.15 -1.82
C ARG A 438 27.48 15.72 -1.14
N TRP A 439 27.38 16.09 0.13
CA TRP A 439 28.50 16.67 0.89
C TRP A 439 29.51 15.63 1.38
N ASN A 440 29.06 14.39 1.63
CA ASN A 440 29.93 13.31 2.08
C ASN A 440 30.73 12.65 0.95
N ASP A 441 30.41 12.97 -0.30
CA ASP A 441 31.16 12.59 -1.49
C ASP A 441 32.60 13.15 -1.44
N GLU A 442 33.61 12.29 -1.55
CA GLU A 442 35.04 12.62 -1.44
C GLU A 442 35.46 13.68 -2.46
N GLU A 443 34.86 13.67 -3.65
CA GLU A 443 35.16 14.65 -4.70
C GLU A 443 34.65 16.06 -4.31
N ASN A 444 33.51 16.15 -3.62
CA ASN A 444 32.96 17.43 -3.13
C ASN A 444 33.74 17.97 -1.93
N LYS A 445 34.29 17.12 -1.06
CA LYS A 445 35.11 17.56 0.09
C LYS A 445 36.39 18.27 -0.34
N GLN A 446 37.00 17.85 -1.46
CA GLN A 446 38.18 18.51 -2.02
C GLN A 446 37.86 19.89 -2.62
N VAL A 447 36.67 20.04 -3.19
CA VAL A 447 36.24 21.26 -3.89
C VAL A 447 35.57 22.27 -2.95
N TYR A 448 34.87 21.80 -1.92
CA TYR A 448 34.11 22.61 -0.95
C TYR A 448 34.53 22.29 0.49
N PRO A 449 35.74 22.68 0.92
CA PRO A 449 36.31 22.28 2.21
C PRO A 449 35.62 22.92 3.42
N TYR A 450 34.81 23.97 3.22
CA TYR A 450 34.21 24.74 4.30
C TYR A 450 32.69 24.59 4.36
N ARG A 451 32.19 24.19 5.53
CA ARG A 451 30.76 24.17 5.86
C ARG A 451 30.44 25.33 6.81
N PRO A 452 29.64 26.33 6.39
CA PRO A 452 29.24 27.41 7.26
C PRO A 452 28.39 26.92 8.44
N THR A 453 28.57 27.55 9.59
CA THR A 453 27.81 27.33 10.81
C THR A 453 26.50 28.10 10.79
N PHE A 454 25.55 27.68 11.62
CA PHE A 454 24.30 28.41 11.81
C PHE A 454 24.52 29.85 12.28
N ALA A 455 25.51 30.06 13.17
CA ALA A 455 25.87 31.39 13.64
C ALA A 455 26.31 32.31 12.49
N GLU A 456 27.04 31.80 11.50
CA GLU A 456 27.45 32.60 10.34
C GLU A 456 26.28 32.98 9.42
N PHE A 457 25.27 32.10 9.29
CA PHE A 457 24.04 32.46 8.60
C PHE A 457 23.25 33.54 9.36
N LEU A 458 23.14 33.43 10.68
CA LEU A 458 22.49 34.45 11.51
C LEU A 458 23.23 35.79 11.46
N ASP A 459 24.55 35.75 11.53
CA ASP A 459 25.44 36.90 11.44
C ASP A 459 25.23 37.63 10.11
N ILE A 460 25.28 36.91 9.00
CA ILE A 460 25.21 37.53 7.68
C ILE A 460 23.78 37.94 7.32
N LEU A 461 22.74 37.25 7.80
CA LEU A 461 21.33 37.53 7.50
C LEU A 461 20.65 38.44 8.52
N HIS A 462 21.34 38.86 9.59
CA HIS A 462 20.77 39.75 10.59
C HIS A 462 20.10 40.96 9.92
N PRO A 463 18.84 41.29 10.26
CA PRO A 463 18.04 42.25 9.51
C PRO A 463 18.57 43.69 9.63
N THR A 464 19.07 44.06 10.81
CA THR A 464 19.53 45.43 11.11
C THR A 464 21.03 45.59 11.34
N LYS A 465 21.75 44.51 11.65
CA LYS A 465 23.17 44.52 12.03
C LYS A 465 23.91 43.30 11.47
N PRO A 466 24.07 43.17 10.13
CA PRO A 466 24.89 42.11 9.55
C PRO A 466 26.31 42.15 10.11
N GLN A 467 26.79 41.00 10.58
CA GLN A 467 28.21 40.82 10.87
C GLN A 467 28.90 40.21 9.65
N ARG A 468 29.96 40.88 9.19
CA ARG A 468 30.72 40.48 8.00
C ARG A 468 31.89 39.62 8.41
N LYS A 469 32.12 38.54 7.64
CA LYS A 469 33.28 37.66 7.79
C LYS A 469 33.88 37.48 6.40
N ILE A 470 34.65 38.47 5.97
CA ILE A 470 35.14 38.60 4.59
C ILE A 470 35.86 37.32 4.13
N ASP A 471 36.63 36.67 5.00
CA ASP A 471 37.36 35.43 4.68
C ASP A 471 36.45 34.19 4.54
N ARG A 472 35.21 34.25 5.05
CA ARG A 472 34.23 33.15 5.07
C ARG A 472 33.13 33.31 4.03
N GLU A 473 32.80 34.54 3.65
CA GLU A 473 31.73 34.87 2.71
C GLU A 473 31.86 34.18 1.32
N PRO A 474 33.05 34.09 0.69
CA PRO A 474 33.22 33.33 -0.55
C PRO A 474 32.86 31.84 -0.39
N TRP A 475 33.21 31.24 0.74
CA TRP A 475 32.89 29.86 1.04
C TRP A 475 31.40 29.67 1.32
N MET A 476 30.75 30.65 1.94
CA MET A 476 29.29 30.64 2.11
C MET A 476 28.55 30.67 0.76
N ILE A 477 29.04 31.48 -0.20
CA ILE A 477 28.48 31.52 -1.57
C ILE A 477 28.61 30.15 -2.23
N LEU A 478 29.81 29.57 -2.20
CA LEU A 478 30.07 28.26 -2.80
C LEU A 478 29.23 27.16 -2.14
N PHE A 479 29.11 27.18 -0.81
CA PHE A 479 28.24 26.28 -0.05
C PHE A 479 26.80 26.38 -0.53
N CYS A 480 26.20 27.57 -0.50
CA CYS A 480 24.81 27.77 -0.86
C CYS A 480 24.53 27.40 -2.32
N LYS A 481 25.41 27.80 -3.25
CA LYS A 481 25.31 27.43 -4.67
C LYS A 481 25.36 25.92 -4.88
N ARG A 482 26.23 25.21 -4.16
CA ARG A 482 26.34 23.75 -4.28
C ARG A 482 25.07 23.07 -3.80
N ILE A 483 24.52 23.51 -2.67
CA ILE A 483 23.28 22.96 -2.08
C ILE A 483 22.06 23.19 -2.99
N LEU A 484 21.98 24.36 -3.63
CA LEU A 484 20.88 24.72 -4.55
C LEU A 484 21.11 24.22 -5.99
N SER A 485 22.29 23.70 -6.32
CA SER A 485 22.57 23.13 -7.66
C SER A 485 21.97 21.73 -7.81
N THR A 486 21.39 21.46 -8.98
CA THR A 486 20.91 20.12 -9.37
C THR A 486 22.01 19.28 -10.04
N THR A 487 22.99 19.91 -10.70
CA THR A 487 24.09 19.24 -11.41
C THR A 487 25.36 19.11 -10.57
N CYS A 488 26.05 17.95 -10.61
CA CYS A 488 27.36 17.74 -9.96
C CYS A 488 28.57 18.40 -10.65
N LYS A 489 28.39 19.12 -11.78
CA LYS A 489 29.54 19.73 -12.47
C LYS A 489 30.09 20.93 -11.71
N ALA A 490 31.41 20.96 -11.56
CA ALA A 490 32.18 21.91 -10.78
C ALA A 490 31.81 23.38 -11.08
N LEU A 491 31.17 24.05 -10.12
CA LEU A 491 30.90 25.51 -10.12
C LEU A 491 32.17 26.36 -9.93
N VAL A 492 33.35 25.73 -9.92
CA VAL A 492 34.64 26.29 -9.44
C VAL A 492 35.26 27.26 -10.46
N SER A 493 34.98 27.10 -11.75
CA SER A 493 35.73 27.79 -12.81
C SER A 493 35.56 29.32 -12.78
N SER A 494 34.46 29.84 -12.23
CA SER A 494 34.20 31.29 -12.19
C SER A 494 34.66 32.01 -10.92
N TYR A 495 35.04 31.29 -9.85
CA TYR A 495 35.47 31.89 -8.57
C TYR A 495 36.95 31.65 -8.25
N SER A 496 37.56 30.60 -8.82
CA SER A 496 38.98 30.34 -8.58
C SER A 496 39.91 31.41 -9.17
N SER A 497 39.47 32.14 -10.19
CA SER A 497 40.19 33.31 -10.73
C SER A 497 40.06 34.57 -9.87
N ALA A 498 39.05 34.64 -8.98
CA ALA A 498 38.82 35.78 -8.10
C ALA A 498 39.51 35.62 -6.73
N LEU A 499 39.87 34.40 -6.33
CA LEU A 499 40.54 34.08 -5.06
C LEU A 499 42.08 34.09 -5.16
N SER A 500 42.66 34.31 -6.34
CA SER A 500 44.11 34.33 -6.58
C SER A 500 44.78 35.70 -6.44
N PHE A 501 44.15 36.66 -5.76
CA PHE A 501 44.82 37.90 -5.35
C PHE A 501 44.96 37.92 -3.82
N SER A 502 46.09 37.35 -3.37
CA SER A 502 46.72 37.69 -2.10
C SER A 502 47.34 39.08 -2.17
#